data_AF-A0A966HG53-F1
#
_entry.id   AF-A0A966HG53-F1
#
_cell.length_a   1.000
_cell.length_b   1.000
_cell.length_c   1.000
_cell.angle_alpha   90.00
_cell.angle_beta   90.00
_cell.angle_gamma   90.00
#
_symmetry.space_group_name_H-M   'P 1'
#
loop_
_entity.id
_entity.type
_entity.pdbx_description
1 polymer ?
#
loop_
_entity_poly.entity_id
_entity_poly.type
_entity_poly.pdbx_seq_one_letter_code
_entity_poly.pdbx_strand_id
1 'polypeptide(L)'
;MELLIVIAVIGLLATISIVAYSNVQSKARASALQANLNQIYKKAQVFSLTEGRYPATLSEIGINNSSSITYQYQPNSTTAPTSYCLQASTGGVIYKILNSASNPVEGTCSVIGGIIASAENPPGETGLKAFDNSVSTKWLAFSVTAWIEFSTTEPITITAYSISSANDEPNRDPRSWTLSGSHDRISWTTIDSRSNITFASRHQTLSFNVTGAPSYQNYRLSITQNNGSGASTQLSEIAVSGATIINN
;
A
#
# COMPACT_ATOMS: atom_id res chain seq x y z
N MET A 1 27.01 -48.73 -13.10
CA MET A 1 25.90 -48.02 -13.77
C MET A 1 24.70 -47.83 -12.83
N GLU A 2 24.25 -48.84 -12.09
CA GLU A 2 23.09 -48.71 -11.18
C GLU A 2 23.25 -47.67 -10.06
N LEU A 3 24.43 -47.58 -9.42
CA LEU A 3 24.63 -46.66 -8.29
C LEU A 3 24.47 -45.18 -8.68
N LEU A 4 24.82 -44.81 -9.92
CA LEU A 4 24.71 -43.43 -10.41
C LEU A 4 23.25 -43.03 -10.68
N ILE A 5 22.43 -43.98 -11.13
CA ILE A 5 21.01 -43.75 -11.38
C ILE A 5 20.28 -43.50 -10.06
N VAL A 6 20.61 -44.24 -9.01
CA VAL A 6 19.99 -44.10 -7.69
C VAL A 6 20.26 -42.72 -7.09
N ILE A 7 21.51 -42.23 -7.14
CA ILE A 7 21.87 -40.90 -6.61
C ILE A 7 21.17 -39.79 -7.40
N ALA A 8 21.10 -39.92 -8.72
CA ALA A 8 20.42 -38.95 -9.59
C ALA A 8 18.90 -38.87 -9.29
N VAL A 9 18.24 -40.01 -9.09
CA VAL A 9 16.80 -40.08 -8.78
C VAL A 9 16.51 -39.52 -7.38
N ILE A 10 17.33 -39.83 -6.37
CA ILE A 10 17.17 -39.28 -5.02
C ILE A 10 17.37 -37.76 -5.02
N GLY A 11 18.36 -37.25 -5.76
CA GLY A 11 18.58 -35.80 -5.89
C GLY A 11 17.36 -35.09 -6.50
N LEU A 12 16.78 -35.64 -7.57
CA LEU A 12 15.59 -35.08 -8.20
C LEU A 12 14.39 -35.10 -7.23
N LEU A 13 14.12 -36.22 -6.57
CA LEU A 13 13.00 -36.35 -5.62
C LEU A 13 13.15 -35.43 -4.41
N ALA A 14 14.37 -35.25 -3.90
CA ALA A 14 14.65 -34.35 -2.78
C ALA A 14 14.34 -32.89 -3.14
N THR A 15 14.75 -32.42 -4.33
CA THR A 15 14.47 -31.04 -4.76
C THR A 15 12.97 -30.76 -4.95
N ILE A 16 12.23 -31.69 -5.58
CA ILE A 16 10.77 -31.59 -5.74
C ILE A 16 10.09 -31.54 -4.36
N SER A 17 10.54 -32.38 -3.43
CA SER A 17 9.99 -32.45 -2.06
C SER A 17 10.22 -31.15 -1.28
N ILE A 18 11.40 -30.52 -1.42
CA ILE A 18 11.71 -29.25 -0.74
C ILE A 18 10.79 -28.12 -1.21
N VAL A 19 10.58 -27.97 -2.53
CA VAL A 19 9.71 -26.92 -3.09
C VAL A 19 8.23 -27.16 -2.76
N ALA A 20 7.78 -28.42 -2.79
CA ALA A 20 6.43 -28.76 -2.37
C ALA A 20 6.22 -28.47 -0.87
N TYR A 21 7.20 -28.82 -0.04
CA TYR A 21 7.16 -28.58 1.40
C TYR A 21 7.17 -27.09 1.74
N SER A 22 8.02 -26.28 1.08
CA SER A 22 8.04 -24.83 1.26
C SER A 22 6.69 -24.19 0.88
N ASN A 23 6.05 -24.66 -0.19
CA ASN A 23 4.73 -24.18 -0.61
C ASN A 23 3.62 -24.54 0.40
N VAL A 24 3.63 -25.76 0.95
CA VAL A 24 2.67 -26.18 1.98
C VAL A 24 2.87 -25.38 3.27
N GLN A 25 4.12 -25.15 3.69
CA GLN A 25 4.41 -24.31 4.85
C GLN A 25 3.94 -22.87 4.65
N SER A 26 4.17 -22.27 3.48
CA SER A 26 3.70 -20.91 3.18
C SER A 26 2.18 -20.79 3.21
N LYS A 27 1.44 -21.79 2.69
CA LYS A 27 -0.03 -21.83 2.79
C LYS A 27 -0.51 -21.94 4.23
N ALA A 28 0.11 -22.80 5.04
CA ALA A 28 -0.22 -22.93 6.46
C ALA A 28 0.02 -21.61 7.22
N ARG A 29 1.14 -20.93 6.94
CA ARG A 29 1.43 -19.60 7.49
C ARG A 29 0.39 -18.56 7.08
N ALA A 30 -0.02 -18.54 5.80
CA ALA A 30 -1.06 -17.63 5.30
C ALA A 30 -2.39 -17.81 6.04
N SER A 31 -2.86 -19.06 6.18
CA SER A 31 -4.09 -19.35 6.94
C SER A 31 -3.98 -18.95 8.42
N ALA A 32 -2.82 -19.18 9.03
CA ALA A 32 -2.56 -18.76 10.42
C ALA A 32 -2.59 -17.23 10.57
N LEU A 33 -1.96 -16.48 9.66
CA LEU A 33 -1.99 -15.01 9.68
C LEU A 33 -3.42 -14.48 9.51
N GLN A 34 -4.19 -15.03 8.56
CA GLN A 34 -5.59 -14.64 8.38
C GLN A 34 -6.44 -14.89 9.63
N ALA A 35 -6.27 -16.04 10.29
CA ALA A 35 -6.98 -16.35 11.53
C ALA A 35 -6.62 -15.37 12.67
N ASN A 36 -5.32 -15.08 12.85
CA ASN A 36 -4.85 -14.14 13.87
C ASN A 36 -5.36 -12.71 13.61
N LEU A 37 -5.26 -12.23 12.37
CA LEU A 37 -5.76 -10.91 11.99
C LEU A 37 -7.28 -10.80 12.23
N ASN A 38 -8.06 -11.83 11.90
CA ASN A 38 -9.49 -11.87 12.18
C ASN A 38 -9.80 -11.82 13.68
N GLN A 39 -9.00 -12.49 14.51
CA GLN A 39 -9.17 -12.45 15.96
C GLN A 39 -8.90 -11.05 16.51
N ILE A 40 -7.82 -10.41 16.06
CA ILE A 40 -7.46 -9.05 16.49
C ILE A 40 -8.48 -8.03 15.99
N TYR A 41 -8.93 -8.16 14.74
CA TYR A 41 -9.99 -7.33 14.16
C TYR A 41 -11.25 -7.35 15.04
N LYS A 42 -11.72 -8.53 15.44
CA LYS A 42 -12.89 -8.65 16.33
C LYS A 42 -12.68 -7.96 17.67
N LYS A 43 -11.49 -8.09 18.27
CA LYS A 43 -11.16 -7.38 19.52
C LYS A 43 -11.18 -5.87 19.32
N ALA A 44 -10.60 -5.36 18.24
CA ALA A 44 -10.59 -3.94 17.93
C ALA A 44 -12.00 -3.38 17.68
N GLN A 45 -12.89 -4.17 17.04
CA GLN A 45 -14.30 -3.81 16.86
C GLN A 45 -15.05 -3.73 18.21
N VAL A 46 -14.88 -4.72 19.09
CA VAL A 46 -15.49 -4.72 20.43
C VAL A 46 -14.98 -3.54 21.27
N PHE A 47 -13.69 -3.23 21.19
CA PHE A 47 -13.10 -2.05 21.83
C PHE A 47 -13.75 -0.77 21.33
N SER A 48 -13.93 -0.61 20.01
CA SER A 48 -14.58 0.56 19.42
C SER A 48 -16.04 0.74 19.86
N LEU A 49 -16.77 -0.34 20.12
CA LEU A 49 -18.14 -0.28 20.64
C LEU A 49 -18.20 0.18 22.11
N THR A 50 -17.12 -0.04 22.86
CA THR A 50 -17.06 0.28 24.29
C THR A 50 -16.48 1.68 24.53
N GLU A 51 -15.43 2.04 23.81
CA GLU A 51 -14.64 3.26 24.02
C GLU A 51 -14.99 4.38 23.02
N GLY A 52 -15.83 4.10 22.02
CA GLY A 52 -16.17 5.08 20.96
C GLY A 52 -15.03 5.43 20.00
N ARG A 53 -13.88 4.75 20.11
CA ARG A 53 -12.69 4.89 19.27
C ARG A 53 -11.99 3.54 19.10
N TYR A 54 -11.21 3.37 18.05
CA TYR A 54 -10.31 2.22 17.94
C TYR A 54 -9.10 2.36 18.89
N PRO A 55 -8.38 1.27 19.18
CA PRO A 55 -7.16 1.31 19.98
C PRO A 55 -6.11 2.23 19.35
N ALA A 56 -5.37 3.01 20.13
CA ALA A 56 -4.20 3.73 19.61
C ALA A 56 -3.00 2.78 19.47
N THR A 57 -2.98 1.72 20.27
CA THR A 57 -1.97 0.66 20.23
C THR A 57 -2.61 -0.72 20.37
N LEU A 58 -1.95 -1.76 19.84
CA LEU A 58 -2.40 -3.14 20.02
C LEU A 58 -2.35 -3.60 21.49
N SER A 59 -1.51 -2.96 22.32
CA SER A 59 -1.44 -3.24 23.75
C SER A 59 -2.73 -2.92 24.50
N GLU A 60 -3.52 -1.92 24.05
CA GLU A 60 -4.82 -1.58 24.66
C GLU A 60 -5.84 -2.73 24.55
N ILE A 61 -5.67 -3.63 23.58
CA ILE A 61 -6.51 -4.83 23.40
C ILE A 61 -5.78 -6.13 23.78
N GLY A 62 -4.68 -6.00 24.52
CA GLY A 62 -3.89 -7.11 25.02
C GLY A 62 -3.20 -7.93 23.92
N ILE A 63 -2.82 -7.28 22.81
CA ILE A 63 -2.10 -7.89 21.71
C ILE A 63 -0.68 -7.37 21.70
N ASN A 64 0.28 -8.30 21.80
CA ASN A 64 1.71 -8.03 21.74
C ASN A 64 2.34 -8.91 20.65
N ASN A 65 3.49 -8.48 20.13
CA ASN A 65 4.28 -9.30 19.22
C ASN A 65 4.71 -10.61 19.88
N SER A 66 4.77 -11.68 19.09
CA SER A 66 5.32 -12.96 19.53
C SER A 66 6.63 -13.26 18.81
N SER A 67 7.37 -14.26 19.27
CA SER A 67 8.60 -14.72 18.60
C SER A 67 8.40 -15.21 17.16
N SER A 68 7.15 -15.52 16.77
CA SER A 68 6.83 -16.14 15.49
C SER A 68 6.02 -15.25 14.55
N ILE A 69 5.34 -14.23 15.06
CA ILE A 69 4.49 -13.34 14.28
C ILE A 69 4.77 -11.89 14.69
N THR A 70 5.08 -11.07 13.70
CA THR A 70 5.24 -9.62 13.88
C THR A 70 3.96 -8.92 13.45
N TYR A 71 3.38 -8.13 14.34
CA TYR A 71 2.27 -7.24 14.03
C TYR A 71 2.77 -5.82 13.80
N GLN A 72 2.19 -5.12 12.83
CA GLN A 72 2.29 -3.66 12.71
C GLN A 72 0.89 -3.08 12.65
N TYR A 73 0.65 -2.05 13.45
CA TYR A 73 -0.66 -1.42 13.59
C TYR A 73 -0.52 0.08 13.34
N GLN A 74 -1.36 0.58 12.44
CA GLN A 74 -1.33 1.95 11.94
C GLN A 74 -2.74 2.55 12.09
N PRO A 75 -3.06 3.17 13.24
CA PRO A 75 -4.27 3.95 13.39
C PRO A 75 -4.14 5.29 12.65
N ASN A 76 -5.26 5.89 12.26
CA ASN A 76 -5.26 7.21 11.60
C ASN A 76 -4.99 8.40 12.53
N SER A 77 -5.00 8.18 13.85
CA SER A 77 -4.72 9.17 14.89
C SER A 77 -4.16 8.45 16.12
N THR A 78 -3.41 9.15 16.98
CA THR A 78 -2.93 8.62 18.26
C THR A 78 -3.83 8.99 19.45
N THR A 79 -4.79 9.90 19.26
CA THR A 79 -5.65 10.42 20.35
C THR A 79 -7.07 9.85 20.29
N ALA A 80 -7.68 9.82 19.10
CA ALA A 80 -9.02 9.29 18.89
C ALA A 80 -9.10 8.56 17.53
N PRO A 81 -8.52 7.35 17.43
CA PRO A 81 -8.50 6.59 16.19
C PRO A 81 -9.91 6.24 15.70
N THR A 82 -10.23 6.56 14.44
CA THR A 82 -11.51 6.22 13.78
C THR A 82 -11.35 5.23 12.64
N SER A 83 -10.12 4.99 12.21
CA SER A 83 -9.75 3.94 11.27
C SER A 83 -8.36 3.41 11.58
N TYR A 84 -8.07 2.19 11.12
CA TYR A 84 -6.75 1.59 11.27
C TYR A 84 -6.46 0.62 10.13
N CYS A 85 -5.18 0.37 9.92
CA CYS A 85 -4.70 -0.82 9.25
C CYS A 85 -3.83 -1.65 10.21
N LEU A 86 -4.09 -2.96 10.24
CA LEU A 86 -3.30 -3.95 10.96
C LEU A 86 -2.68 -4.92 9.96
N GLN A 87 -1.38 -5.14 10.03
CA GLN A 87 -0.71 -6.21 9.29
C GLN A 87 -0.02 -7.20 10.24
N ALA A 88 0.12 -8.44 9.77
CA ALA A 88 0.82 -9.51 10.43
C ALA A 88 1.78 -10.18 9.44
N SER A 89 3.00 -10.48 9.87
CA SER A 89 4.05 -11.09 9.06
C SER A 89 4.67 -12.30 9.75
N THR A 90 4.90 -13.38 9.01
CA THR A 90 5.68 -14.54 9.47
C THR A 90 6.31 -15.28 8.29
N GLY A 91 7.62 -15.58 8.39
CA GLY A 91 8.34 -16.39 7.41
C GLY A 91 8.20 -15.92 5.96
N GLY A 92 8.19 -14.60 5.73
CA GLY A 92 8.07 -13.97 4.40
C GLY A 92 6.65 -13.76 3.88
N VAL A 93 5.62 -14.26 4.58
CA VAL A 93 4.20 -14.06 4.22
C VAL A 93 3.66 -12.86 5.01
N ILE A 94 2.94 -11.96 4.34
CA ILE A 94 2.36 -10.76 4.96
C ILE A 94 0.89 -10.63 4.59
N TYR A 95 0.03 -10.43 5.58
CA TYR A 95 -1.38 -10.10 5.40
C TYR A 95 -1.74 -8.83 6.17
N LYS A 96 -2.74 -8.11 5.67
CA LYS A 96 -3.31 -6.91 6.29
C LYS A 96 -4.82 -7.01 6.44
N ILE A 97 -5.38 -6.22 7.34
CA ILE A 97 -6.81 -5.98 7.48
C ILE A 97 -7.05 -4.53 7.89
N LEU A 98 -8.04 -3.89 7.26
CA LEU A 98 -8.52 -2.56 7.62
C LEU A 98 -9.75 -2.67 8.52
N ASN A 99 -10.05 -1.62 9.29
CA ASN A 99 -11.26 -1.57 10.10
C ASN A 99 -12.56 -1.66 9.27
N SER A 100 -12.52 -1.30 7.99
CA SER A 100 -13.64 -1.38 7.04
C SER A 100 -13.72 -2.71 6.29
N ALA A 101 -12.73 -3.60 6.43
CA ALA A 101 -12.68 -4.87 5.72
C ALA A 101 -13.30 -6.01 6.55
N SER A 102 -13.93 -6.97 5.88
CA SER A 102 -14.50 -8.16 6.51
C SER A 102 -13.54 -9.35 6.57
N ASN A 103 -12.48 -9.32 5.76
CA ASN A 103 -11.49 -10.39 5.67
C ASN A 103 -10.07 -9.83 5.47
N PRO A 104 -9.03 -10.47 6.03
CA PRO A 104 -7.64 -10.12 5.74
C PRO A 104 -7.26 -10.43 4.30
N VAL A 105 -6.46 -9.57 3.71
CA VAL A 105 -5.93 -9.71 2.35
C VAL A 105 -4.41 -9.72 2.37
N GLU A 106 -3.78 -10.31 1.35
CA GLU A 106 -2.33 -10.31 1.23
C GLU A 106 -1.80 -8.89 1.05
N GLY A 107 -0.64 -8.58 1.65
CA GLY A 107 0.06 -7.30 1.51
C GLY A 107 0.27 -6.55 2.83
N THR A 108 0.86 -5.37 2.73
CA THR A 108 1.23 -4.50 3.87
C THR A 108 0.22 -3.39 4.09
N CYS A 109 0.10 -2.96 5.35
CA CYS A 109 -0.60 -1.73 5.68
C CYS A 109 0.05 -0.56 4.97
N SER A 110 -0.80 0.22 4.30
CA SER A 110 -0.36 1.40 3.61
C SER A 110 0.14 2.35 4.68
N VAL A 111 1.45 2.64 4.66
CA VAL A 111 2.04 3.73 5.45
C VAL A 111 1.37 5.07 5.17
N ILE A 112 0.54 5.14 4.13
CA ILE A 112 -0.11 6.29 3.53
C ILE A 112 -1.46 6.60 4.21
N GLY A 113 -1.64 7.83 4.68
CA GLY A 113 -2.87 8.41 5.22
C GLY A 113 -2.97 9.90 4.90
N GLY A 114 -3.86 10.66 5.56
CA GLY A 114 -3.94 12.11 5.38
C GLY A 114 -4.14 12.55 3.92
N ILE A 115 -4.99 11.83 3.19
CA ILE A 115 -5.26 12.06 1.77
C ILE A 115 -5.99 13.38 1.61
N ILE A 116 -5.43 14.27 0.79
CA ILE A 116 -6.06 15.53 0.41
C ILE A 116 -5.89 15.66 -1.10
N ALA A 117 -6.98 15.73 -1.85
CA ALA A 117 -6.93 15.92 -3.29
C ALA A 117 -7.44 17.31 -3.68
N SER A 118 -6.94 17.82 -4.81
CA SER A 118 -7.41 19.08 -5.38
C SER A 118 -8.85 18.99 -5.92
N ALA A 119 -9.38 17.79 -6.05
CA ALA A 119 -10.74 17.52 -6.50
C ALA A 119 -11.25 16.23 -5.85
N GLU A 120 -12.54 16.23 -5.51
CA GLU A 120 -13.24 15.08 -4.92
C GLU A 120 -14.52 14.83 -5.72
N ASN A 121 -14.72 13.63 -6.25
CA ASN A 121 -15.91 13.27 -7.02
C ASN A 121 -16.73 12.15 -6.33
N PRO A 122 -17.49 12.48 -5.27
CA PRO A 122 -18.31 11.49 -4.56
C PRO A 122 -19.49 10.99 -5.43
N PRO A 123 -20.00 9.77 -5.17
CA PRO A 123 -19.60 8.88 -4.08
C PRO A 123 -18.44 7.93 -4.43
N GLY A 124 -18.07 7.84 -5.70
CA GLY A 124 -17.27 6.71 -6.21
C GLY A 124 -15.87 7.04 -6.68
N GLU A 125 -15.51 8.31 -6.86
CA GLU A 125 -14.30 8.73 -7.58
C GLU A 125 -13.47 9.79 -6.82
N THR A 126 -13.43 9.67 -5.50
CA THR A 126 -12.70 10.55 -4.56
C THR A 126 -11.21 10.25 -4.54
N GLY A 127 -10.40 11.14 -3.95
CA GLY A 127 -8.95 10.98 -3.82
C GLY A 127 -8.55 9.70 -3.08
N LEU A 128 -9.39 9.22 -2.17
CA LEU A 128 -9.19 7.93 -1.48
C LEU A 128 -9.07 6.74 -2.45
N LYS A 129 -9.69 6.83 -3.62
CA LYS A 129 -9.63 5.78 -4.64
C LYS A 129 -8.27 5.65 -5.30
N ALA A 130 -7.38 6.63 -5.15
CA ALA A 130 -6.00 6.52 -5.59
C ALA A 130 -5.13 5.69 -4.62
N PHE A 131 -5.64 5.27 -3.46
CA PHE A 131 -4.86 4.59 -2.42
C PHE A 131 -5.61 3.39 -1.81
N ASP A 132 -6.63 2.86 -2.50
CA ASP A 132 -7.46 1.75 -2.01
C ASP A 132 -6.97 0.36 -2.45
N ASN A 133 -5.77 0.29 -3.04
CA ASN A 133 -5.11 -0.92 -3.50
C ASN A 133 -5.97 -1.70 -4.53
N SER A 134 -6.64 -0.96 -5.40
CA SER A 134 -7.56 -1.47 -6.42
C SER A 134 -7.46 -0.65 -7.70
N VAL A 135 -6.97 -1.30 -8.76
CA VAL A 135 -6.98 -0.70 -10.11
C VAL A 135 -8.38 -0.61 -10.73
N SER A 136 -9.40 -1.20 -10.09
CA SER A 136 -10.80 -1.19 -10.57
C SER A 136 -11.60 0.04 -10.13
N THR A 137 -11.08 0.79 -9.18
CA THR A 137 -11.62 2.05 -8.66
C THR A 137 -10.74 3.21 -9.15
N LYS A 138 -11.23 4.45 -9.12
CA LYS A 138 -10.44 5.59 -9.63
C LYS A 138 -10.70 6.88 -8.91
N TRP A 139 -9.70 7.74 -8.88
CA TRP A 139 -9.87 9.16 -8.60
C TRP A 139 -10.11 9.90 -9.92
N LEU A 140 -11.10 10.80 -9.96
CA LEU A 140 -11.38 11.67 -11.11
C LEU A 140 -11.38 13.13 -10.67
N ALA A 141 -10.61 13.95 -11.38
CA ALA A 141 -10.66 15.40 -11.27
C ALA A 141 -11.21 15.99 -12.58
N PHE A 142 -12.23 16.85 -12.50
CA PHE A 142 -12.73 17.65 -13.62
C PHE A 142 -11.83 18.86 -13.90
N SER A 143 -10.54 18.59 -14.08
CA SER A 143 -9.51 19.54 -14.49
C SER A 143 -8.41 18.79 -15.25
N VAL A 144 -7.75 19.48 -16.18
CA VAL A 144 -6.61 18.92 -16.95
C VAL A 144 -5.40 18.68 -16.05
N THR A 145 -5.24 19.50 -15.02
CA THR A 145 -4.21 19.36 -13.98
C THR A 145 -4.88 19.14 -12.62
N ALA A 146 -4.24 18.36 -11.78
CA ALA A 146 -4.73 18.05 -10.44
C ALA A 146 -3.57 17.65 -9.54
N TRP A 147 -3.74 17.74 -8.24
CA TRP A 147 -2.77 17.21 -7.29
C TRP A 147 -3.45 16.37 -6.23
N ILE A 148 -2.70 15.40 -5.71
CA ILE A 148 -3.11 14.61 -4.57
C ILE A 148 -1.97 14.49 -3.58
N GLU A 149 -2.27 14.79 -2.34
CA GLU A 149 -1.37 14.70 -1.19
C GLU A 149 -1.68 13.48 -0.36
N PHE A 150 -0.63 12.99 0.28
CA PHE A 150 -0.72 11.96 1.30
C PHE A 150 0.37 12.15 2.35
N SER A 151 0.08 11.75 3.57
CA SER A 151 1.07 11.62 4.64
C SER A 151 1.50 10.18 4.82
N THR A 152 2.68 9.99 5.39
CA THR A 152 3.08 8.73 5.98
C THR A 152 3.01 8.78 7.50
N THR A 153 2.85 7.64 8.17
CA THR A 153 2.82 7.60 9.65
C THR A 153 4.12 8.11 10.26
N GLU A 154 5.25 7.78 9.63
CA GLU A 154 6.59 8.27 9.98
C GLU A 154 7.26 8.83 8.71
N PRO A 155 8.25 9.74 8.82
CA PRO A 155 9.03 10.15 7.68
C PRO A 155 9.70 8.94 7.00
N ILE A 156 9.48 8.79 5.69
CA ILE A 156 10.13 7.73 4.91
C ILE A 156 11.01 8.33 3.82
N THR A 157 11.99 7.57 3.33
CA THR A 157 12.64 7.92 2.06
C THR A 157 11.96 7.13 0.95
N ILE A 158 11.27 7.82 0.02
CA ILE A 158 10.68 7.15 -1.16
C ILE A 158 11.81 6.72 -2.09
N THR A 159 11.89 5.42 -2.35
CA THR A 159 12.85 4.79 -3.28
C THR A 159 12.20 4.37 -4.59
N ALA A 160 10.88 4.21 -4.61
CA ALA A 160 10.10 4.02 -5.82
C ALA A 160 8.64 4.44 -5.60
N TYR A 161 7.95 4.77 -6.69
CA TYR A 161 6.50 4.89 -6.69
C TYR A 161 5.93 4.30 -7.97
N SER A 162 4.63 4.05 -7.97
CA SER A 162 3.89 3.60 -9.14
C SER A 162 2.59 4.37 -9.30
N ILE A 163 2.13 4.48 -10.54
CA ILE A 163 0.84 5.06 -10.91
C ILE A 163 0.14 4.08 -11.83
N SER A 164 -1.16 3.89 -11.63
CA SER A 164 -2.00 3.03 -12.47
C SER A 164 -3.04 3.84 -13.25
N SER A 165 -3.19 3.55 -14.55
CA SER A 165 -4.24 4.14 -15.38
C SER A 165 -5.63 3.63 -14.99
N ALA A 166 -6.66 4.45 -15.19
CA ALA A 166 -8.03 4.10 -14.82
C ALA A 166 -8.71 3.14 -15.83
N ASN A 167 -10.05 3.11 -15.86
CA ASN A 167 -10.84 2.11 -16.57
C ASN A 167 -11.42 2.55 -17.93
N ASP A 168 -11.85 3.80 -18.09
CA ASP A 168 -12.69 4.25 -19.23
C ASP A 168 -11.99 5.07 -20.35
N GLU A 169 -11.30 6.16 -20.02
CA GLU A 169 -10.78 7.13 -21.00
C GLU A 169 -9.25 7.33 -20.94
N PRO A 170 -8.47 6.88 -21.95
CA PRO A 170 -7.02 7.05 -22.00
C PRO A 170 -6.55 8.51 -22.08
N ASN A 171 -7.31 9.42 -22.70
CA ASN A 171 -6.89 10.82 -22.81
C ASN A 171 -6.89 11.55 -21.46
N ARG A 172 -7.55 10.99 -20.44
CA ARG A 172 -7.55 11.51 -19.07
C ARG A 172 -6.40 10.96 -18.22
N ASP A 173 -5.63 9.98 -18.70
CA ASP A 173 -4.53 9.44 -17.92
C ASP A 173 -3.42 10.50 -17.73
N PRO A 174 -2.66 10.48 -16.61
CA PRO A 174 -1.59 11.43 -16.39
C PRO A 174 -0.47 11.21 -17.41
N ARG A 175 0.03 12.29 -17.99
CA ARG A 175 1.13 12.27 -18.97
C ARG A 175 2.42 12.87 -18.41
N SER A 176 2.27 13.90 -17.59
CA SER A 176 3.38 14.60 -16.94
C SER A 176 3.00 14.92 -15.50
N TRP A 177 3.94 14.75 -14.57
CA TRP A 177 3.71 15.03 -13.16
C TRP A 177 5.02 15.27 -12.40
N THR A 178 4.87 15.83 -11.20
CA THR A 178 5.94 16.00 -10.22
C THR A 178 5.56 15.31 -8.93
N LEU A 179 6.46 14.49 -8.38
CA LEU A 179 6.38 14.00 -7.02
C LEU A 179 7.22 14.91 -6.12
N SER A 180 6.64 15.41 -5.04
CA SER A 180 7.30 16.29 -4.07
C SER A 180 7.11 15.79 -2.65
N GLY A 181 8.04 16.14 -1.76
CA GLY A 181 7.99 15.87 -0.32
C GLY A 181 8.00 17.16 0.50
N SER A 182 7.40 17.11 1.69
CA SER A 182 7.29 18.25 2.60
C SER A 182 7.28 17.82 4.08
N HIS A 183 7.85 18.68 4.92
CA HIS A 183 7.78 18.55 6.38
C HIS A 183 6.56 19.25 6.99
N ASP A 184 5.98 20.22 6.28
CA ASP A 184 4.98 21.17 6.82
C ASP A 184 3.73 21.33 5.93
N ARG A 185 3.66 20.65 4.78
CA ARG A 185 2.66 20.80 3.70
C ARG A 185 2.60 22.17 3.04
N ILE A 186 3.51 23.09 3.39
CA ILE A 186 3.57 24.45 2.85
C ILE A 186 4.75 24.53 1.87
N SER A 187 5.93 24.08 2.32
CA SER A 187 7.16 24.08 1.55
C SER A 187 7.38 22.71 0.94
N TRP A 188 7.42 22.65 -0.40
CA TRP A 188 7.53 21.39 -1.14
C TRP A 188 8.86 21.29 -1.89
N THR A 189 9.59 20.20 -1.66
CA THR A 189 10.82 19.87 -2.39
C THR A 189 10.51 18.83 -3.44
N THR A 190 10.94 19.07 -4.68
CA THR A 190 10.76 18.09 -5.77
C THR A 190 11.63 16.85 -5.51
N ILE A 191 11.01 15.67 -5.58
CA ILE A 191 11.64 14.36 -5.44
C ILE A 191 11.87 13.73 -6.82
N ASP A 192 10.87 13.81 -7.70
CA ASP A 192 10.93 13.26 -9.05
C ASP A 192 10.05 14.07 -10.00
N SER A 193 10.38 14.05 -11.29
CA SER A 193 9.58 14.67 -12.34
C SER A 193 9.56 13.80 -13.58
N ARG A 194 8.36 13.53 -14.09
CA ARG A 194 8.13 12.72 -15.28
C ARG A 194 7.36 13.51 -16.32
N SER A 195 7.67 13.26 -17.59
CA SER A 195 7.01 13.90 -18.71
C SER A 195 6.83 12.91 -19.86
N ASN A 196 5.79 13.14 -20.66
CA ASN A 196 5.48 12.36 -21.86
C ASN A 196 5.33 10.84 -21.61
N ILE A 197 4.89 10.45 -20.42
CA ILE A 197 4.59 9.05 -20.12
C ILE A 197 3.23 8.68 -20.73
N THR A 198 3.13 7.46 -21.25
CA THR A 198 1.89 6.93 -21.80
C THR A 198 1.64 5.53 -21.26
N PHE A 199 0.37 5.21 -21.05
CA PHE A 199 -0.08 3.87 -20.68
C PHE A 199 -0.53 3.14 -21.96
N ALA A 200 0.02 1.95 -22.18
CA ALA A 200 -0.27 1.10 -23.34
C ALA A 200 -1.60 0.35 -23.22
N SER A 201 -2.13 0.22 -22.00
CA SER A 201 -3.41 -0.45 -21.71
C SER A 201 -4.07 0.14 -20.47
N ARG A 202 -5.36 -0.18 -20.25
CA ARG A 202 -6.08 0.25 -19.03
C ARG A 202 -5.71 -0.60 -17.83
N HIS A 203 -5.84 -0.01 -16.63
CA HIS A 203 -5.37 -0.61 -15.38
C HIS A 203 -3.88 -0.96 -15.38
N GLN A 204 -3.11 -0.39 -16.30
CA GLN A 204 -1.67 -0.62 -16.35
C GLN A 204 -1.00 0.19 -15.25
N THR A 205 -0.22 -0.50 -14.43
CA THR A 205 0.68 0.11 -13.45
C THR A 205 2.05 0.34 -14.07
N LEU A 206 2.55 1.57 -13.95
CA LEU A 206 3.93 1.94 -14.29
C LEU A 206 4.67 2.31 -13.01
N SER A 207 5.90 1.82 -12.86
CA SER A 207 6.75 2.03 -11.68
C SER A 207 7.99 2.86 -12.02
N PHE A 208 8.38 3.72 -11.09
CA PHE A 208 9.46 4.69 -11.25
C PHE A 208 10.37 4.65 -10.03
N ASN A 209 11.66 4.40 -10.25
CA ASN A 209 12.67 4.45 -9.20
C ASN A 209 13.08 5.90 -8.89
N VAL A 210 13.35 6.16 -7.61
CA VAL A 210 13.78 7.43 -7.05
C VAL A 210 15.07 7.20 -6.28
N THR A 211 16.06 8.06 -6.47
CA THR A 211 17.38 7.96 -5.82
C THR A 211 17.74 9.25 -5.10
N GLY A 212 18.29 9.15 -3.89
CA GLY A 212 18.82 10.30 -3.17
C GLY A 212 17.78 11.28 -2.63
N ALA A 213 16.51 10.88 -2.54
CA ALA A 213 15.47 11.70 -1.95
C ALA A 213 15.68 11.83 -0.42
N PRO A 214 15.53 13.04 0.16
CA PRO A 214 15.40 13.16 1.61
C PRO A 214 14.14 12.46 2.12
N SER A 215 14.10 12.17 3.41
CA SER A 215 12.89 11.63 4.04
C SER A 215 11.86 12.73 4.32
N TYR A 216 10.58 12.45 4.07
CA TYR A 216 9.47 13.37 4.36
C TYR A 216 8.30 12.61 4.96
N GLN A 217 7.44 13.32 5.69
CA GLN A 217 6.18 12.76 6.18
C GLN A 217 5.00 13.12 5.28
N ASN A 218 5.10 14.16 4.46
CA ASN A 218 4.04 14.57 3.54
C ASN A 218 4.55 14.52 2.11
N TYR A 219 3.71 14.06 1.20
CA TYR A 219 4.01 13.91 -0.21
C TYR A 219 2.88 14.46 -1.05
N ARG A 220 3.22 14.94 -2.25
CA ARG A 220 2.26 15.42 -3.25
C ARG A 220 2.64 14.89 -4.61
N LEU A 221 1.70 14.24 -5.28
CA LEU A 221 1.76 13.99 -6.71
C LEU A 221 0.98 15.10 -7.42
N SER A 222 1.65 15.90 -8.24
CA SER A 222 1.04 16.99 -9.02
C SER A 222 1.03 16.62 -10.49
N ILE A 223 -0.14 16.29 -11.04
CA ILE A 223 -0.36 16.06 -12.46
C ILE A 223 -0.33 17.41 -13.17
N THR A 224 0.70 17.64 -13.98
CA THR A 224 0.92 18.89 -14.72
C THR A 224 0.40 18.81 -16.15
N GLN A 225 0.15 17.61 -16.67
CA GLN A 225 -0.45 17.38 -17.97
C GLN A 225 -1.12 16.00 -18.01
N ASN A 226 -2.31 15.90 -18.61
CA ASN A 226 -2.93 14.62 -18.96
C ASN A 226 -2.62 14.23 -20.43
N ASN A 227 -3.16 13.10 -20.87
CA ASN A 227 -2.87 12.54 -22.18
C ASN A 227 -3.76 13.07 -23.33
N GLY A 228 -4.38 14.25 -23.18
CA GLY A 228 -5.10 14.94 -24.26
C GLY A 228 -6.55 15.32 -23.96
N SER A 229 -7.10 14.96 -22.80
CA SER A 229 -8.44 15.39 -22.39
C SER A 229 -8.44 16.89 -22.07
N GLY A 230 -9.39 17.62 -22.64
CA GLY A 230 -9.55 19.07 -22.36
C GLY A 230 -10.27 19.39 -21.05
N ALA A 231 -10.77 18.39 -20.32
CA ALA A 231 -11.72 18.62 -19.22
C ALA A 231 -11.38 17.90 -17.91
N SER A 232 -10.58 16.84 -17.94
CA SER A 232 -10.40 15.99 -16.76
C SER A 232 -9.14 15.13 -16.78
N THR A 233 -8.70 14.73 -15.60
CA THR A 233 -7.61 13.77 -15.37
C THR A 233 -8.03 12.71 -14.37
N GLN A 234 -7.49 11.50 -14.48
CA GLN A 234 -7.86 10.37 -13.64
C GLN A 234 -6.71 9.40 -13.44
N LEU A 235 -6.76 8.62 -12.36
CA LEU A 235 -5.87 7.47 -12.14
C LEU A 235 -6.54 6.49 -11.17
N SER A 236 -6.14 5.22 -11.21
CA SER A 236 -6.72 4.19 -10.34
C SER A 236 -5.94 3.94 -9.08
N GLU A 237 -4.62 4.11 -9.09
CA GLU A 237 -3.80 3.77 -7.93
C GLU A 237 -2.48 4.55 -7.94
N ILE A 238 -2.04 4.93 -6.74
CA ILE A 238 -0.70 5.41 -6.43
C ILE A 238 -0.18 4.53 -5.29
N ALA A 239 0.96 3.88 -5.52
CA ALA A 239 1.65 3.17 -4.45
C ALA A 239 3.08 3.68 -4.33
N VAL A 240 3.57 3.82 -3.10
CA VAL A 240 4.97 4.20 -2.83
C VAL A 240 5.69 3.08 -2.08
N SER A 241 6.99 2.97 -2.35
CA SER A 241 7.91 2.11 -1.64
C SER A 241 9.03 2.97 -1.04
N GLY A 242 9.41 2.67 0.19
CA GLY A 242 10.43 3.44 0.89
C GLY A 242 10.91 2.76 2.17
N ALA A 243 12.01 3.25 2.71
CA ALA A 243 12.55 2.82 4.00
C ALA A 243 12.26 3.88 5.06
N THR A 244 11.82 3.44 6.24
CA THR A 244 11.81 4.25 7.46
C THR A 244 13.24 4.33 8.00
N ILE A 245 13.70 5.52 8.39
CA ILE A 245 14.98 5.62 9.10
C ILE A 245 14.76 5.15 10.53
N ILE A 246 15.26 3.96 10.86
CA ILE A 246 15.48 3.55 12.25
C ILE A 246 16.75 4.26 12.71
N ASN A 247 16.58 5.33 13.47
CA ASN A 247 17.70 5.94 14.20
C ASN A 247 18.14 4.92 15.26
N ASN A 248 19.35 4.35 15.08
CA ASN A 248 20.02 3.54 16.09
C ASN A 248 20.39 4.37 17.33
#